data_AF-A0A849RN29-F1
#
_entry.id   AF-A0A849RN29-F1
#
_cell.length_a   1.000
_cell.length_b   1.000
_cell.length_c   1.000
_cell.angle_alpha   90.00
_cell.angle_beta   90.00
_cell.angle_gamma   90.00
#
_symmetry.space_group_name_H-M   'P 1'
#
loop_
_entity.id
_entity.type
_entity.pdbx_description
1 polymer ?
#
loop_
_entity_poly.entity_id
_entity_poly.type
_entity_poly.pdbx_seq_one_letter_code
_entity_poly.pdbx_strand_id
1 'polypeptide(L)'
;MKTVVASFSLIAFVVILSTSDGFAAMRSEAVIIHPVYEPTSGVYTTQFGGCTISMKISDMGGFTILALPLKGAKTRNVEDVTGVAYLPSDALIFTVSPMYGRPGIYRYDCLAKQVKQLVRPRTINKGYPDGADYFELQDVQGDTVYVYYSSDINATDFERFRSPEYLYKIHSDGSGFRKALE
;
A
#
# COMPACT_ATOMS: atom_id res chain seq x y z
N MET A 1 -4.68 -22.46 -43.28
CA MET A 1 -4.87 -21.11 -42.73
C MET A 1 -4.54 -21.16 -41.25
N LYS A 2 -3.58 -20.33 -40.80
CA LYS A 2 -3.12 -20.30 -39.41
C LYS A 2 -4.15 -19.56 -38.54
N THR A 3 -4.62 -20.20 -37.49
CA THR A 3 -5.45 -19.59 -36.45
C THR A 3 -4.54 -18.78 -35.53
N VAL A 4 -4.74 -17.46 -35.48
CA VAL A 4 -4.12 -16.58 -34.49
C VAL A 4 -5.13 -16.39 -33.37
N VAL A 5 -4.84 -16.93 -32.19
CA VAL A 5 -5.57 -16.62 -30.95
C VAL A 5 -4.90 -15.39 -30.36
N ALA A 6 -5.58 -14.24 -30.43
CA ALA A 6 -5.12 -13.03 -29.77
C ALA A 6 -5.54 -13.08 -28.30
N SER A 7 -4.56 -13.17 -27.41
CA SER A 7 -4.71 -13.01 -25.97
C SER A 7 -4.99 -11.54 -25.67
N PHE A 8 -6.15 -11.24 -25.05
CA PHE A 8 -6.48 -9.88 -24.63
C PHE A 8 -5.79 -9.59 -23.29
N SER A 9 -4.76 -8.75 -23.33
CA SER A 9 -4.17 -8.14 -22.14
C SER A 9 -5.07 -6.99 -21.69
N LEU A 10 -5.61 -7.08 -20.47
CA LEU A 10 -6.49 -6.07 -19.89
C LEU A 10 -5.62 -4.90 -19.38
N ILE A 11 -5.35 -3.92 -20.24
CA ILE A 11 -4.75 -2.65 -19.81
C ILE A 11 -5.91 -1.76 -19.32
N ALA A 12 -5.98 -1.52 -18.01
CA ALA A 12 -6.93 -0.56 -17.44
C ALA A 12 -6.55 0.87 -17.84
N PHE A 13 -7.14 1.37 -18.93
CA PHE A 13 -7.14 2.78 -19.29
C PHE A 13 -8.24 3.50 -18.48
N VAL A 14 -7.86 4.35 -17.54
CA VAL A 14 -8.79 5.28 -16.90
C VAL A 14 -9.03 6.44 -17.88
N VAL A 15 -10.16 6.42 -18.58
CA VAL A 15 -10.66 7.55 -19.38
C VAL A 15 -11.49 8.46 -18.47
N ILE A 16 -11.03 9.68 -18.23
CA ILE A 16 -11.83 10.71 -17.53
C ILE A 16 -12.67 11.44 -18.59
N LEU A 17 -13.97 11.11 -18.66
CA LEU A 17 -14.94 11.90 -19.42
C LEU A 17 -15.38 13.10 -18.59
N SER A 18 -14.93 14.29 -18.97
CA SER A 18 -15.43 15.57 -18.46
C SER A 18 -16.80 15.84 -19.09
N THR A 19 -17.87 15.66 -18.33
CA THR A 19 -19.19 16.23 -18.67
C THR A 19 -19.38 17.50 -17.85
N SER A 20 -19.56 18.62 -18.55
CA SER A 20 -20.01 19.88 -17.98
C SER A 20 -21.49 19.73 -17.68
N ASP A 21 -21.85 19.47 -16.42
CA ASP A 21 -23.04 19.97 -15.73
C ASP A 21 -23.37 19.05 -14.55
N GLY A 22 -23.44 19.65 -13.35
CA GLY A 22 -23.97 19.00 -12.15
C GLY A 22 -22.90 18.56 -11.17
N PHE A 23 -22.93 19.17 -9.98
CA PHE A 23 -22.25 18.75 -8.76
C PHE A 23 -22.60 17.29 -8.41
N ALA A 24 -21.93 16.33 -9.03
CA ALA A 24 -21.85 14.97 -8.51
C ALA A 24 -20.77 14.99 -7.43
N ALA A 25 -21.15 14.64 -6.19
CA ALA A 25 -20.20 14.32 -5.14
C ALA A 25 -19.33 13.15 -5.61
N MET A 26 -18.21 13.48 -6.26
CA MET A 26 -17.22 12.54 -6.74
C MET A 26 -16.61 11.91 -5.48
N ARG A 27 -17.14 10.75 -5.07
CA ARG A 27 -16.48 9.90 -4.09
C ARG A 27 -15.15 9.51 -4.71
N SER A 28 -14.08 10.18 -4.30
CA SER A 28 -12.71 9.79 -4.58
C SER A 28 -12.51 8.42 -3.95
N GLU A 29 -12.58 7.38 -4.77
CA GLU A 29 -12.07 6.08 -4.37
C GLU A 29 -10.56 6.20 -4.19
N ALA A 30 -10.04 5.62 -3.11
CA ALA A 30 -8.61 5.58 -2.89
C ALA A 30 -7.96 4.79 -4.03
N VAL A 31 -6.94 5.35 -4.66
CA VAL A 31 -6.13 4.58 -5.61
C VAL A 31 -5.21 3.67 -4.81
N ILE A 32 -5.40 2.36 -4.96
CA ILE A 32 -4.63 1.34 -4.26
C ILE A 32 -3.69 0.65 -5.24
N ILE A 33 -2.42 0.57 -4.84
CA ILE A 33 -1.37 -0.10 -5.58
C ILE A 33 -0.94 -1.28 -4.72
N HIS A 34 -1.14 -2.50 -5.24
CA HIS A 34 -0.69 -3.73 -4.58
C HIS A 34 0.56 -4.28 -5.30
N PRO A 35 1.76 -3.82 -4.91
CA PRO A 35 3.00 -4.23 -5.56
C PRO A 35 3.32 -5.72 -5.41
N VAL A 36 2.66 -6.44 -4.50
CA VAL A 36 2.88 -7.89 -4.30
C VAL A 36 2.32 -8.72 -5.47
N TYR A 37 1.23 -8.29 -6.10
CA TYR A 37 0.61 -9.06 -7.20
C TYR A 37 1.10 -8.59 -8.57
N GLU A 38 1.24 -7.27 -8.72
CA GLU A 38 1.69 -6.63 -9.95
C GLU A 38 2.78 -5.62 -9.60
N PRO A 39 4.02 -6.09 -9.36
CA PRO A 39 5.12 -5.20 -9.04
C PRO A 39 5.33 -4.26 -10.23
N THR A 40 4.97 -3.00 -10.03
CA THR A 40 4.94 -1.97 -11.07
C THR A 40 5.80 -0.80 -10.64
N SER A 41 6.93 -0.65 -11.32
CA SER A 41 7.74 0.56 -11.22
C SER A 41 6.98 1.72 -11.85
N GLY A 42 6.96 2.87 -11.19
CA GLY A 42 6.19 4.01 -11.65
C GLY A 42 6.31 5.22 -10.77
N VAL A 43 5.79 6.34 -11.28
CA VAL A 43 5.61 7.58 -10.54
C VAL A 43 4.11 7.76 -10.36
N TYR A 44 3.69 7.87 -9.11
CA TYR A 44 2.28 7.98 -8.74
C TYR A 44 2.06 9.34 -8.12
N THR A 45 1.00 10.02 -8.53
CA THR A 45 0.66 11.35 -8.05
C THR A 45 -0.79 11.34 -7.57
N THR A 46 -1.07 12.04 -6.46
CA THR A 46 -2.46 12.23 -6.00
C THR A 46 -3.30 12.90 -7.08
N GLN A 47 -4.60 12.66 -7.07
CA GLN A 47 -5.55 13.27 -8.00
C GLN A 47 -5.45 14.81 -8.05
N PHE A 48 -5.03 15.44 -6.94
CA PHE A 48 -4.88 16.89 -6.82
C PHE A 48 -3.43 17.39 -6.99
N GLY A 49 -2.48 16.53 -7.36
CA GLY A 49 -1.08 16.92 -7.58
C GLY A 49 -0.29 17.23 -6.30
N GLY A 50 -0.89 17.09 -5.11
CA GLY A 50 -0.27 17.43 -3.83
C GLY A 50 0.88 16.50 -3.40
N CYS A 51 0.95 15.29 -3.96
CA CYS A 51 1.93 14.29 -3.53
C CYS A 51 2.35 13.35 -4.64
N THR A 52 3.60 13.44 -5.05
CA THR A 52 4.23 12.50 -5.98
C THR A 52 5.16 11.56 -5.22
N ILE A 53 4.93 10.26 -5.38
CA ILE A 53 5.82 9.19 -4.92
C ILE A 53 6.36 8.43 -6.14
N SER A 54 7.47 7.73 -5.95
CA SER A 54 7.91 6.74 -6.93
C SER A 54 8.05 5.38 -6.29
N MET A 55 7.71 4.35 -7.05
CA MET A 55 7.98 2.97 -6.69
C MET A 55 8.88 2.36 -7.75
N LYS A 56 9.79 1.50 -7.31
CA LYS A 56 10.63 0.70 -8.20
C LYS A 56 10.81 -0.69 -7.62
N ILE A 57 11.13 -1.64 -8.48
CA ILE A 57 11.56 -2.96 -8.05
C ILE A 57 13.07 -2.91 -7.81
N SER A 58 13.54 -3.52 -6.73
CA SER A 58 14.95 -3.68 -6.42
C SER A 58 15.59 -4.66 -7.41
N ASP A 59 16.57 -4.21 -8.18
CA ASP A 59 17.31 -5.05 -9.15
C ASP A 59 18.01 -6.23 -8.48
N MET A 60 18.38 -6.07 -7.20
CA MET A 60 19.15 -7.07 -6.45
C MET A 60 18.29 -8.08 -5.69
N GLY A 61 17.02 -7.76 -5.43
CA GLY A 61 16.19 -8.56 -4.51
C GLY A 61 14.75 -8.77 -4.94
N GLY A 62 14.30 -8.17 -6.05
CA GLY A 62 12.92 -8.33 -6.54
C GLY A 62 11.83 -7.72 -5.65
N PHE A 63 12.19 -7.08 -4.54
CA PHE A 63 11.25 -6.43 -3.63
C PHE A 63 10.99 -4.98 -4.05
N THR A 64 9.88 -4.43 -3.55
CA THR A 64 9.45 -3.07 -3.92
C THR A 64 10.10 -2.02 -3.03
N ILE A 65 10.57 -0.94 -3.64
CA ILE A 65 11.13 0.23 -2.97
C ILE A 65 10.22 1.43 -3.23
N LEU A 66 9.70 2.03 -2.17
CA LEU A 66 8.94 3.28 -2.20
C LEU A 66 9.85 4.45 -1.87
N ALA A 67 9.93 5.44 -2.76
CA ALA A 67 10.66 6.67 -2.55
C ALA A 67 9.70 7.78 -2.09
N LEU A 68 9.85 8.17 -0.82
CA LEU A 68 9.05 9.23 -0.19
C LEU A 68 9.81 10.55 -0.20
N PRO A 69 9.25 11.64 -0.74
CA PRO A 69 9.90 12.94 -0.68
C PRO A 69 9.99 13.46 0.76
N LEU A 70 11.08 14.13 1.09
CA LEU A 70 11.31 14.81 2.36
C LEU A 70 11.46 16.32 2.12
N LYS A 71 11.49 17.11 3.20
CA LYS A 71 11.82 18.54 3.09
C LYS A 71 13.24 18.73 2.52
N GLY A 72 13.39 19.72 1.65
CA GLY A 72 14.69 20.13 1.11
C GLY A 72 15.25 19.21 0.02
N ALA A 73 14.41 18.78 -0.93
CA ALA A 73 14.79 17.96 -2.09
C ALA A 73 15.45 16.61 -1.74
N LYS A 74 15.20 16.10 -0.53
CA LYS A 74 15.66 14.79 -0.07
C LYS A 74 14.59 13.74 -0.33
N THR A 75 15.00 12.48 -0.40
CA THR A 75 14.09 11.33 -0.55
C THR A 75 14.46 10.27 0.47
N ARG A 76 13.45 9.60 1.03
CA ARG A 76 13.62 8.41 1.87
C ARG A 76 13.13 7.19 1.13
N ASN A 77 13.98 6.19 1.00
CA ASN A 77 13.57 4.89 0.48
C ASN A 77 13.00 4.04 1.61
N VAL A 78 11.87 3.41 1.35
CA VAL A 78 11.26 2.39 2.19
C VAL A 78 11.30 1.10 1.40
N GLU A 79 11.95 0.09 1.96
CA GLU A 79 12.12 -1.21 1.33
C GLU A 79 10.97 -2.12 1.69
N ASP A 80 10.67 -3.05 0.79
CA ASP A 80 9.69 -4.12 0.96
C ASP A 80 8.26 -3.67 1.21
N VAL A 81 7.84 -2.66 0.46
CA VAL A 81 6.47 -2.15 0.52
C VAL A 81 5.51 -3.17 -0.10
N THR A 82 4.51 -3.58 0.67
CA THR A 82 3.51 -4.58 0.27
C THR A 82 2.22 -3.95 -0.27
N GLY A 83 2.02 -2.66 -0.04
CA GLY A 83 0.80 -1.96 -0.41
C GLY A 83 0.91 -0.47 -0.18
N VAL A 84 0.26 0.31 -1.05
CA VAL A 84 0.21 1.77 -0.97
C VAL A 84 -1.19 2.24 -1.36
N ALA A 85 -1.74 3.20 -0.62
CA ALA A 85 -2.99 3.87 -0.98
C ALA A 85 -2.97 5.35 -0.59
N TYR A 86 -3.56 6.18 -1.44
CA TYR A 86 -3.80 7.59 -1.12
C TYR A 86 -5.09 7.77 -0.34
N LEU A 87 -5.02 8.59 0.71
CA LEU A 87 -6.19 9.10 1.42
C LEU A 87 -6.65 10.42 0.80
N PRO A 88 -7.95 10.75 0.88
CA PRO A 88 -8.47 12.05 0.46
C PRO A 88 -7.81 13.25 1.17
N SER A 89 -7.23 13.05 2.34
CA SER A 89 -6.58 14.09 3.16
C SER A 89 -5.13 14.42 2.74
N ASP A 90 -4.74 14.19 1.48
CA ASP A 90 -3.35 14.27 1.01
C ASP A 90 -2.36 13.51 1.91
N ALA A 91 -2.75 12.32 2.31
CA ALA A 91 -1.90 11.40 3.04
C ALA A 91 -1.76 10.08 2.29
N LEU A 92 -0.69 9.37 2.55
CA LEU A 92 -0.40 8.07 1.97
C LEU A 92 -0.39 7.03 3.08
N ILE A 93 -1.16 5.97 2.93
CA ILE A 93 -1.02 4.76 3.73
C ILE A 93 -0.13 3.80 2.96
N PHE A 94 0.81 3.17 3.66
CA PHE A 94 1.58 2.08 3.10
C PHE A 94 1.89 1.02 4.16
N THR A 95 2.03 -0.21 3.70
CA THR A 95 2.40 -1.37 4.52
C THR A 95 3.77 -1.87 4.11
N VAL A 96 4.52 -2.39 5.08
CA VAL A 96 5.88 -2.89 4.87
C VAL A 96 5.99 -4.32 5.42
N SER A 97 6.64 -5.17 4.65
CA SER A 97 6.95 -6.56 4.98
C SER A 97 8.26 -6.67 5.78
N PRO A 98 8.43 -7.72 6.60
CA PRO A 98 9.63 -7.94 7.38
C PRO A 98 10.78 -8.58 6.59
N MET A 99 10.60 -8.98 5.32
CA MET A 99 11.65 -9.70 4.57
C MET A 99 12.88 -8.84 4.31
N TYR A 100 12.67 -7.62 3.83
CA TYR A 100 13.73 -6.63 3.60
C TYR A 100 13.44 -5.28 4.25
N GLY A 101 12.20 -5.06 4.69
CA GLY A 101 11.75 -3.80 5.26
C GLY A 101 11.70 -3.80 6.78
N ARG A 102 11.23 -2.67 7.32
CA ARG A 102 10.82 -2.55 8.72
C ARG A 102 9.31 -2.72 8.79
N PRO A 103 8.80 -3.85 9.29
CA PRO A 103 7.39 -4.16 9.12
C PRO A 103 6.50 -3.19 9.88
N GLY A 104 5.31 -2.98 9.33
CA GLY A 104 4.28 -2.17 9.98
C GLY A 104 3.34 -1.51 8.99
N ILE A 105 2.40 -0.75 9.56
CA ILE A 105 1.49 0.11 8.82
C ILE A 105 1.92 1.55 9.08
N TYR A 106 2.06 2.33 8.03
CA TYR A 106 2.58 3.69 8.10
C TYR A 106 1.63 4.67 7.41
N ARG A 107 1.61 5.89 7.94
CA ARG A 107 1.01 7.07 7.31
C ARG A 107 2.11 8.05 6.97
N TYR A 108 2.15 8.47 5.71
CA TYR A 108 2.98 9.58 5.27
C TYR A 108 2.11 10.80 5.01
N ASP A 109 2.45 11.90 5.68
CA ASP A 109 1.80 13.19 5.50
C ASP A 109 2.48 13.94 4.36
N CYS A 110 1.77 14.14 3.25
CA CYS A 110 2.37 14.71 2.06
C CYS A 110 2.67 16.20 2.19
N LEU A 111 1.99 16.93 3.08
CA LEU A 111 2.25 18.34 3.32
C LEU A 111 3.40 18.53 4.29
N ALA A 112 3.36 17.83 5.44
CA ALA A 112 4.40 17.91 6.45
C ALA A 112 5.69 17.18 6.03
N LYS A 113 5.62 16.30 5.03
CA LYS A 113 6.70 15.41 4.58
C LYS A 113 7.22 14.53 5.73
N GLN A 114 6.29 14.03 6.56
CA GLN A 114 6.59 13.25 7.75
C GLN A 114 5.96 11.86 7.67
N VAL A 115 6.64 10.87 8.22
CA VAL A 115 6.11 9.51 8.35
C VAL A 115 5.80 9.22 9.81
N LYS A 116 4.57 8.76 10.06
CA LYS A 116 4.11 8.21 11.32
C LYS A 116 3.90 6.71 11.15
N GLN A 117 4.44 5.92 12.07
CA GLN A 117 4.08 4.51 12.17
C GLN A 117 2.75 4.39 12.91
N LEU A 118 1.76 3.77 12.29
CA LEU A 118 0.44 3.52 12.86
C LEU A 118 0.42 2.23 13.67
N VAL A 119 1.00 1.16 13.10
CA VAL A 119 1.11 -0.15 13.76
C VAL A 119 2.54 -0.63 13.74
N ARG A 120 2.99 -1.07 14.91
CA ARG A 120 4.28 -1.73 15.11
C ARG A 120 4.10 -3.25 15.09
N PRO A 121 5.12 -4.00 14.64
CA PRO A 121 5.14 -5.45 14.79
C PRO A 121 5.12 -5.82 16.27
N ARG A 122 4.52 -6.95 16.60
CA ARG A 122 4.41 -7.46 17.98
C ARG A 122 5.40 -8.59 18.24
N THR A 123 5.68 -9.38 17.22
CA THR A 123 6.59 -10.51 17.27
C THR A 123 7.96 -10.07 16.80
N ILE A 124 9.00 -10.38 17.59
CA ILE A 124 10.40 -10.16 17.21
C ILE A 124 11.12 -11.48 17.42
N ASN A 125 11.93 -11.89 16.45
CA ASN A 125 12.74 -13.08 16.56
C ASN A 125 14.13 -12.85 15.94
N LYS A 126 15.01 -13.86 16.03
CA LYS A 126 16.40 -13.74 15.54
C LYS A 126 16.48 -13.50 14.02
N GLY A 127 15.54 -14.06 13.25
CA GLY A 127 15.47 -13.87 11.80
C GLY A 127 15.02 -12.47 11.41
N TYR A 128 14.21 -11.83 12.27
CA TYR A 128 13.61 -10.54 12.01
C TYR A 128 13.76 -9.59 13.22
N PRO A 129 14.91 -8.90 13.36
CA PRO A 129 15.20 -8.04 14.50
C PRO A 129 14.33 -6.77 14.54
N ASP A 130 13.83 -6.33 13.39
CA ASP A 130 12.90 -5.20 13.28
C ASP A 130 11.41 -5.63 13.42
N GLY A 131 11.14 -6.93 13.55
CA GLY A 131 9.80 -7.52 13.71
C GLY A 131 9.49 -8.59 12.67
N ALA A 132 8.73 -9.62 13.04
CA ALA A 132 8.37 -10.76 12.19
C ALA A 132 6.94 -10.69 11.63
N ASP A 133 6.13 -9.74 12.11
CA ASP A 133 4.75 -9.55 11.65
C ASP A 133 4.72 -9.17 10.16
N TYR A 134 3.79 -9.77 9.42
CA TYR A 134 3.53 -9.46 8.02
C TYR A 134 2.26 -8.63 7.89
N PHE A 135 2.33 -7.55 7.10
CA PHE A 135 1.22 -6.66 6.80
C PHE A 135 1.07 -6.51 5.28
N GLU A 136 -0.14 -6.64 4.76
CA GLU A 136 -0.46 -6.38 3.35
C GLU A 136 -1.70 -5.49 3.28
N LEU A 137 -1.59 -4.33 2.65
CA LEU A 137 -2.72 -3.44 2.44
C LEU A 137 -3.76 -4.12 1.54
N GLN A 138 -5.02 -4.09 1.95
CA GLN A 138 -6.14 -4.65 1.20
C GLN A 138 -7.02 -3.55 0.63
N ASP A 139 -7.49 -2.62 1.46
CA ASP A 139 -8.39 -1.54 1.04
C ASP A 139 -8.28 -0.31 1.96
N VAL A 140 -8.79 0.83 1.50
CA VAL A 140 -9.02 2.02 2.30
C VAL A 140 -10.41 2.57 2.00
N GLN A 141 -11.27 2.63 3.02
CA GLN A 141 -12.61 3.18 2.93
C GLN A 141 -12.77 4.37 3.90
N GLY A 142 -12.75 5.58 3.35
CA GLY A 142 -12.76 6.81 4.14
C GLY A 142 -11.53 6.88 5.05
N ASP A 143 -11.75 6.81 6.36
CA ASP A 143 -10.69 6.81 7.38
C ASP A 143 -10.27 5.40 7.82
N THR A 144 -10.96 4.36 7.35
CA THR A 144 -10.67 2.97 7.74
C THR A 144 -9.74 2.31 6.72
N VAL A 145 -8.63 1.79 7.22
CA VAL A 145 -7.65 1.01 6.47
C VAL A 145 -7.85 -0.46 6.78
N TYR A 146 -7.98 -1.27 5.74
CA TYR A 146 -8.07 -2.72 5.81
C TYR A 146 -6.75 -3.34 5.41
N VAL A 147 -6.25 -4.26 6.22
CA VAL A 147 -4.98 -4.96 6.00
C VAL A 147 -5.12 -6.44 6.30
N TYR A 148 -4.45 -7.28 5.51
CA TYR A 148 -4.17 -8.64 5.94
C TYR A 148 -2.99 -8.61 6.92
N TYR A 149 -3.11 -9.37 8.01
CA TYR A 149 -2.13 -9.39 9.09
C TYR A 149 -1.82 -10.82 9.54
N SER A 150 -0.52 -11.12 9.68
CA SER A 150 -0.03 -12.33 10.31
C SER A 150 1.07 -11.97 11.32
N SER A 151 1.07 -12.64 12.47
CA SER A 151 2.01 -12.34 13.56
C SER A 151 3.42 -12.87 13.33
N ASP A 152 3.63 -13.80 12.39
CA ASP A 152 4.95 -14.32 12.05
C ASP A 152 5.00 -14.77 10.59
N ILE A 153 5.82 -14.10 9.78
CA ILE A 153 6.00 -14.41 8.37
C ILE A 153 6.46 -15.86 8.13
N ASN A 154 7.27 -16.44 9.04
CA ASN A 154 7.76 -17.82 8.87
C ASN A 154 6.66 -18.88 9.06
N ALA A 155 5.60 -18.54 9.79
CA ALA A 155 4.47 -19.42 10.05
C ALA A 155 3.26 -19.09 9.17
N THR A 156 3.39 -18.12 8.25
CA THR A 156 2.28 -17.62 7.44
C THR A 156 2.01 -18.57 6.27
N ASP A 157 0.79 -19.08 6.20
CA ASP A 157 0.28 -19.78 5.03
C ASP A 157 -0.26 -18.75 4.02
N PHE A 158 0.54 -18.43 3.00
CA PHE A 158 0.19 -17.42 2.00
C PHE A 158 -0.92 -17.85 1.04
N GLU A 159 -1.28 -19.14 0.99
CA GLU A 159 -2.47 -19.59 0.22
C GLU A 159 -3.76 -19.15 0.92
N ARG A 160 -3.73 -19.07 2.26
CA ARG A 160 -4.88 -18.68 3.09
C ARG A 160 -4.81 -17.26 3.63
N PHE A 161 -3.64 -16.63 3.61
CA PHE A 161 -3.37 -15.33 4.22
C PHE A 161 -4.34 -14.22 3.77
N ARG A 162 -4.87 -14.30 2.55
CA ARG A 162 -5.81 -13.31 1.99
C ARG A 162 -7.28 -13.67 2.24
N SER A 163 -7.54 -14.56 3.18
CA SER A 163 -8.88 -14.88 3.62
C SER A 163 -9.36 -13.89 4.70
N PRO A 164 -10.68 -13.81 4.95
CA PRO A 164 -11.21 -12.90 5.96
C PRO A 164 -10.72 -13.17 7.39
N GLU A 165 -10.15 -14.35 7.67
CA GLU A 165 -9.64 -14.72 9.01
C GLU A 165 -8.41 -13.88 9.43
N TYR A 166 -7.65 -13.39 8.44
CA TYR A 166 -6.47 -12.55 8.58
C TYR A 166 -6.76 -11.07 8.31
N LEU A 167 -8.01 -10.70 8.02
CA LEU A 167 -8.38 -9.32 7.70
C LEU A 167 -8.58 -8.49 8.97
N TYR A 168 -7.82 -7.41 9.08
CA TYR A 168 -7.86 -6.44 10.18
C TYR A 168 -8.24 -5.07 9.64
N LYS A 169 -8.77 -4.23 10.53
CA LYS A 169 -9.10 -2.83 10.26
C LYS A 169 -8.44 -1.91 11.27
N ILE A 170 -8.12 -0.70 10.84
CA ILE A 170 -7.56 0.37 11.67
C ILE A 170 -7.99 1.74 11.15
N HIS A 171 -8.12 2.71 12.04
CA HIS A 171 -8.30 4.11 11.65
C HIS A 171 -6.99 4.71 11.12
N SER A 172 -7.07 5.71 10.24
CA SER A 172 -5.87 6.32 9.65
C SER A 172 -5.01 7.07 10.66
N ASP A 173 -5.55 7.38 11.84
CA ASP A 173 -4.83 7.93 12.99
C ASP A 173 -4.00 6.89 13.76
N GLY A 174 -4.24 5.60 13.52
CA GLY A 174 -3.60 4.45 14.15
C GLY A 174 -4.42 3.80 15.28
N SER A 175 -5.62 4.29 15.56
CA SER A 175 -6.49 3.73 16.59
C SER A 175 -7.32 2.55 16.09
N GLY A 176 -7.79 1.71 17.02
CA GLY A 176 -8.79 0.68 16.71
C GLY A 176 -8.29 -0.52 15.90
N PHE A 177 -6.98 -0.83 15.92
CA PHE A 177 -6.44 -2.02 15.25
C PHE A 177 -7.03 -3.32 15.83
N ARG A 178 -7.93 -3.97 15.06
CA ARG A 178 -8.64 -5.21 15.44
C ARG A 178 -9.08 -6.01 14.21
N LYS A 179 -9.58 -7.23 14.40
CA LYS A 179 -10.13 -8.02 13.29
C LYS A 179 -11.31 -7.29 12.63
N ALA A 180 -11.43 -7.43 11.32
CA ALA A 180 -12.47 -6.76 10.56
C ALA A 180 -13.86 -7.36 10.82
N LEU A 181 -13.92 -8.69 11.00
CA LEU A 181 -15.14 -9.49 11.18
C LEU A 181 -15.55 -9.73 12.65
N GLU A 182 -14.94 -9.01 13.60
CA GLU A 182 -15.40 -8.95 15.00
C GLU A 182 -16.44 -7.84 15.22
#